data_AF-A0A425WJL9-F1
#
_entry.id   AF-A0A425WJL9-F1
#
_cell.length_a   1.000
_cell.length_b   1.000
_cell.length_c   1.000
_cell.angle_alpha   90.00
_cell.angle_beta   90.00
_cell.angle_gamma   90.00
#
_symmetry.space_group_name_H-M   'P 1'
#
loop_
_entity.id
_entity.type
_entity.pdbx_description
1 polymer ?
#
loop_
_entity_poly.entity_id
_entity_poly.type
_entity_poly.pdbx_seq_one_letter_code
_entity_poly.pdbx_strand_id
1 'polypeptide(L)'
;MDIGDRDYIAHLVTDISMVPVCVYAGHDKILFSSPAPFPQDPADPLLPRLEKESSEAFCFETDDFALYGCVRTEKLLFVVGPFYDRRPDELT
;
A
#
# COMPACT_ATOMS: atom_id res chain seq x y z
N MET A 1 -6.52 12.71 -13.79
CA MET A 1 -6.20 12.69 -12.37
C MET A 1 -4.82 13.31 -12.21
N ASP A 2 -4.76 14.47 -11.57
CA ASP A 2 -3.50 15.15 -11.26
C ASP A 2 -2.94 14.62 -9.92
N ILE A 3 -1.83 15.20 -9.44
CA ILE A 3 -1.21 14.77 -8.18
C ILE A 3 -2.09 15.09 -6.97
N GLY A 4 -2.85 16.19 -7.02
CA GLY A 4 -3.72 16.63 -5.92
C GLY A 4 -4.92 15.70 -5.73
N ASP A 5 -5.52 15.22 -6.82
CA ASP A 5 -6.58 14.22 -6.76
C ASP A 5 -6.09 12.91 -6.08
N ARG A 6 -4.87 12.46 -6.43
CA ARG A 6 -4.28 11.23 -5.87
C ARG A 6 -3.96 11.38 -4.40
N ASP A 7 -3.44 12.54 -4.02
CA ASP A 7 -3.15 12.90 -2.64
C ASP A 7 -4.40 12.92 -1.79
N TYR A 8 -5.46 13.56 -2.29
CA TYR A 8 -6.76 13.54 -1.65
C TYR A 8 -7.31 12.13 -1.47
N ILE A 9 -7.28 11.30 -2.52
CA ILE A 9 -7.78 9.91 -2.44
C ILE A 9 -6.96 9.10 -1.44
N ALA A 10 -5.63 9.19 -1.48
CA ALA A 10 -4.78 8.42 -0.59
C ALA A 10 -4.98 8.81 0.87
N HIS A 11 -5.06 10.11 1.18
CA HIS A 11 -5.38 10.58 2.52
C HIS A 11 -6.78 10.14 2.96
N LEU A 12 -7.79 10.28 2.12
CA LEU A 12 -9.16 9.85 2.44
C LEU A 12 -9.22 8.33 2.73
N VAL A 13 -8.55 7.52 1.91
CA VAL A 13 -8.51 6.06 2.10
C VAL A 13 -7.74 5.73 3.38
N THR A 14 -6.59 6.37 3.63
CA THR A 14 -5.84 6.21 4.88
C THR A 14 -6.70 6.54 6.10
N ASP A 15 -7.40 7.66 6.09
CA ASP A 15 -8.20 8.13 7.22
C ASP A 15 -9.40 7.22 7.51
N ILE A 16 -10.04 6.69 6.47
CA ILE A 16 -11.20 5.78 6.63
C ILE A 16 -10.76 4.38 7.04
N SER A 17 -9.70 3.86 6.41
CA SER A 17 -9.25 2.47 6.61
C SER A 17 -8.32 2.30 7.80
N MET A 18 -7.74 3.39 8.30
CA MET A 18 -6.73 3.40 9.36
C MET A 18 -5.51 2.52 9.03
N VAL A 19 -5.21 2.33 7.73
CA VAL A 19 -4.01 1.63 7.25
C VAL A 19 -3.20 2.51 6.28
N PRO A 20 -1.90 2.24 6.08
CA PRO A 20 -1.09 2.99 5.14
C PRO A 20 -1.58 2.80 3.69
N VAL A 21 -1.37 3.85 2.89
CA VAL A 21 -1.66 3.87 1.46
C VAL A 21 -0.45 4.39 0.71
N CYS A 22 0.03 3.59 -0.24
CA CYS A 22 1.17 3.91 -1.09
C CYS A 22 0.71 3.99 -2.56
N VAL A 23 1.29 4.93 -3.31
CA VAL A 23 1.07 5.06 -4.75
C VAL A 23 2.41 5.06 -5.47
N TYR A 24 2.57 4.12 -6.40
CA TYR A 24 3.78 3.98 -7.23
C TYR A 24 3.48 4.26 -8.70
N ALA A 25 4.46 4.79 -9.42
CA ALA A 25 4.55 4.72 -10.87
C ALA A 25 5.83 3.98 -11.27
N GLY A 26 5.67 2.70 -11.67
CA GLY A 26 6.82 1.80 -11.79
C GLY A 26 7.53 1.69 -10.44
N HIS A 27 8.84 1.99 -10.43
CA HIS A 27 9.67 1.93 -9.23
C HIS A 27 9.67 3.22 -8.39
N ASP A 28 9.00 4.27 -8.87
CA ASP A 28 8.98 5.55 -8.17
C ASP A 28 7.78 5.62 -7.23
N LYS A 29 8.05 5.78 -5.93
CA LYS A 29 7.01 6.12 -4.95
C LYS A 29 6.61 7.57 -5.12
N ILE A 30 5.37 7.79 -5.55
CA ILE A 30 4.80 9.11 -5.75
C ILE A 30 4.18 9.62 -4.46
N LEU A 31 3.58 8.74 -3.67
CA LEU A 31 2.86 9.12 -2.46
C LEU A 31 2.91 8.03 -1.39
N PHE A 32 3.00 8.48 -0.14
CA PHE A 32 2.84 7.65 1.05
C PHE A 32 2.01 8.40 2.09
N SER A 33 0.82 7.89 2.39
CA SER A 33 -0.05 8.38 3.46
C SER A 33 -0.20 7.29 4.51
N SER A 34 -0.07 7.64 5.79
CA SER A 34 -0.15 6.67 6.87
C SER A 34 -0.76 7.29 8.13
N PRO A 35 -1.63 6.57 8.85
CA PRO A 35 -2.19 7.05 10.12
C PRO A 35 -1.21 6.87 11.29
N ALA A 36 -0.14 6.10 11.08
CA ALA A 36 0.93 5.88 12.06
C ALA A 36 2.30 6.25 11.47
N PRO A 37 3.27 6.66 12.30
CA PRO A 37 4.61 6.98 11.84
C PRO A 37 5.37 5.69 11.50
N PHE A 38 5.40 5.31 10.21
CA PHE A 38 6.27 4.24 9.74
C PHE A 38 7.64 4.81 9.39
N PRO A 39 8.74 4.17 9.83
CA PRO A 39 10.10 4.61 9.48
C PRO A 39 10.41 4.43 8.00
N GLN A 40 9.71 3.51 7.33
CA GLN A 40 9.84 3.23 5.90
C GLN A 40 8.51 2.71 5.34
N ASP A 41 8.35 2.78 4.03
CA ASP A 41 7.20 2.23 3.35
C ASP A 41 7.25 0.68 3.38
N PRO A 42 6.29 0.02 4.03
CA PRO A 42 6.27 -1.44 4.15
C PRO A 42 6.01 -2.20 2.85
N ALA A 43 5.43 -1.56 1.83
CA ALA A 43 5.18 -2.19 0.52
C ALA A 43 6.39 -2.10 -0.42
N ASP A 44 7.34 -1.21 -0.15
CA ASP A 44 8.51 -0.96 -1.01
C ASP A 44 9.36 -2.22 -1.29
N PRO A 45 9.68 -3.08 -0.30
CA PRO A 45 10.43 -4.31 -0.56
C PRO A 45 9.64 -5.34 -1.38
N LEU A 46 8.32 -5.22 -1.44
CA LEU A 46 7.42 -6.14 -2.12
C LEU A 46 7.11 -5.70 -3.55
N LEU A 47 7.47 -4.47 -3.94
CA LEU A 47 7.15 -3.89 -5.24
C LEU A 47 7.51 -4.81 -6.44
N PRO A 48 8.68 -5.49 -6.49
CA PRO A 48 9.00 -6.41 -7.58
C PRO A 48 8.10 -7.64 -7.66
N ARG A 49 7.46 -8.04 -6.55
CA ARG A 49 6.47 -9.13 -6.51
C ARG A 49 5.10 -8.59 -6.93
N LEU A 50 4.71 -7.44 -6.40
CA LEU A 50 3.45 -6.78 -6.73
C LEU A 50 3.35 -6.52 -8.23
N GLU A 51 4.43 -6.04 -8.88
CA GLU A 51 4.50 -5.77 -10.32
C GLU A 51 4.31 -7.00 -11.21
N LYS A 52 4.61 -8.21 -10.71
CA LYS A 52 4.45 -9.46 -11.47
C LYS A 52 3.01 -9.95 -11.51
N GLU A 53 2.17 -9.51 -10.59
CA GLU A 53 0.75 -9.84 -10.60
C GLU A 53 0.10 -9.29 -11.86
N SER A 54 -0.69 -10.09 -12.57
CA SER A 54 -1.36 -9.65 -13.81
C SER A 54 -2.71 -9.00 -13.55
N SER A 55 -3.30 -9.23 -12.38
CA SER A 55 -4.62 -8.71 -12.01
C SER A 55 -4.60 -7.20 -11.81
N GLU A 56 -5.71 -6.55 -12.19
CA GLU A 56 -5.95 -5.12 -11.94
C GLU A 56 -6.30 -4.83 -10.47
N ALA A 57 -6.84 -5.82 -9.76
CA ALA A 57 -7.11 -5.73 -8.32
C ALA A 57 -6.78 -7.07 -7.67
N PHE A 58 -6.01 -7.06 -6.57
CA PHE A 58 -5.61 -8.27 -5.86
C PHE A 58 -5.25 -7.98 -4.40
N CYS A 59 -5.33 -9.01 -3.57
CA CYS A 59 -4.75 -9.01 -2.23
C CYS A 59 -3.37 -9.64 -2.29
N PHE A 60 -2.46 -9.21 -1.43
CA PHE A 60 -1.13 -9.80 -1.33
C PHE A 60 -0.81 -10.13 0.12
N GLU A 61 -0.68 -11.41 0.42
CA GLU A 61 -0.43 -11.92 1.77
C GLU A 61 1.04 -12.33 1.91
N THR A 62 1.61 -12.02 3.07
CA THR A 62 2.91 -12.51 3.53
C THR A 62 2.71 -13.23 4.86
N ASP A 63 3.75 -13.93 5.32
CA ASP A 63 3.71 -14.64 6.61
C ASP A 63 3.48 -13.68 7.80
N ASP A 64 3.87 -12.41 7.66
CA ASP A 64 3.86 -11.41 8.74
C ASP A 64 2.68 -10.43 8.66
N PHE A 65 2.17 -10.15 7.46
CA PHE A 65 1.11 -9.17 7.22
C PHE A 65 0.39 -9.37 5.88
N ALA A 66 -0.78 -8.75 5.75
CA ALA A 66 -1.54 -8.68 4.50
C ALA A 66 -1.57 -7.25 3.93
N LEU A 67 -1.45 -7.14 2.61
CA LEU A 67 -1.84 -5.96 1.83
C LEU A 67 -3.26 -6.22 1.32
N TYR A 68 -4.23 -5.57 1.96
CA TYR A 68 -5.67 -5.81 1.73
C TYR A 68 -6.13 -5.43 0.32
N GLY A 69 -5.44 -4.50 -0.35
CA GLY A 69 -5.84 -4.06 -1.67
C GLY A 69 -4.69 -3.48 -2.46
N CYS A 70 -4.28 -4.19 -3.50
CA CYS A 70 -3.46 -3.67 -4.57
C CYS A 70 -4.37 -3.39 -5.76
N VAL A 71 -4.43 -2.13 -6.21
CA VAL A 71 -5.21 -1.72 -7.39
C VAL A 71 -4.26 -1.13 -8.41
N ARG A 72 -4.18 -1.80 -9.56
CA ARG A 72 -3.37 -1.39 -10.70
C ARG A 72 -4.22 -0.70 -11.74
N THR A 73 -3.65 0.37 -12.26
CA THR A 73 -4.07 1.04 -13.50
C THR A 73 -2.93 0.95 -14.51
N GLU A 74 -3.13 1.43 -15.74
CA GLU A 74 -2.07 1.45 -16.77
C GLU A 74 -0.75 2.10 -16.32
N LYS A 75 -0.79 3.04 -15.36
CA LYS A 75 0.37 3.86 -14.98
C LYS A 75 0.70 3.84 -13.50
N LEU A 76 -0.20 3.34 -12.67
CA LEU A 76 -0.11 3.46 -11.22
C LEU A 76 -0.45 2.17 -10.53
N LEU A 77 0.25 1.91 -9.43
CA LEU A 77 -0.09 0.87 -8.48
C LEU A 77 -0.45 1.56 -7.15
N PHE A 78 -1.69 1.37 -6.72
CA PHE A 78 -2.16 1.75 -5.39
C PHE A 78 -2.05 0.53 -4.48
N VAL A 79 -1.42 0.69 -3.33
CA VAL A 79 -1.26 -0.35 -2.32
C VAL A 79 -1.87 0.13 -1.02
N VAL A 80 -2.82 -0.64 -0.49
CA VAL A 80 -3.53 -0.38 0.77
C VAL A 80 -3.12 -1.44 1.78
N GLY A 81 -2.52 -1.01 2.88
CA GLY A 81 -1.90 -1.85 3.88
C GLY A 81 -0.46 -1.42 4.17
N PRO A 82 0.27 -2.16 5.03
CA PRO A 82 -0.06 -3.44 5.60
C PRO A 82 -1.11 -3.37 6.71
N PHE A 83 -1.81 -4.49 6.85
CA PHE A 83 -2.56 -4.84 8.05
C PHE A 83 -1.88 -6.03 8.70
N TYR A 84 -1.57 -5.90 9.98
CA TYR A 84 -1.03 -6.99 10.78
C TYR A 84 -2.19 -7.67 11.49
N ASP A 85 -2.43 -8.95 11.19
CA ASP A 85 -3.47 -9.75 11.86
C ASP A 85 -3.10 -10.09 13.32
N ARG A 86 -1.82 -9.89 13.68
CA ARG A 86 -1.26 -10.02 15.03
C ARG A 86 -0.44 -8.79 15.36
N ARG A 87 -0.46 -8.33 16.61
CA ARG A 87 0.47 -7.26 17.00
C ARG A 87 1.91 -7.79 16.88
N PRO A 88 2.87 -6.99 16.39
CA PRO A 88 4.28 -7.38 16.38
C PRO A 88 4.77 -7.91 17.75
N ASP A 89 4.18 -7.37 18.82
CA ASP A 89 4.43 -7.70 20.23
C ASP A 89 3.97 -9.11 20.64
N GLU A 90 3.16 -9.79 19.82
CA GLU A 90 2.59 -11.12 20.09
C GLU A 90 3.36 -12.25 19.39
N LEU A 91 4.45 -11.94 18.66
CA LEU A 91 5.29 -12.90 17.93
C LEU A 91 6.54 -13.39 18.70
N THR A 92 6.66 -13.07 20.00
CA THR A 92 7.74 -13.57 20.88
C THR A 92 7.42 -14.90 21.55
#